data_AF-A0A077X0Q7-F1
#
_entry.id   AF-A0A077X0Q7-F1
#
_cell.length_a   1.000
_cell.length_b   1.000
_cell.length_c   1.000
_cell.angle_alpha   90.00
_cell.angle_beta   90.00
_cell.angle_gamma   90.00
#
_symmetry.space_group_name_H-M   'P 1'
#
loop_
_entity.id
_entity.type
_entity.pdbx_description
1 polymer ?
#
loop_
_entity_poly.entity_id
_entity_poly.type
_entity_poly.pdbx_seq_one_letter_code
_entity_poly.pdbx_strand_id
1 'polypeptide(L)'
;MSLLQRLARSSVRAFSTTTTTAANNATTTTSSAKGLAQFFENGEALPKQIWTGRAWKASELRLKSFEDLHKLWYVLLKERNVLATQREEAKRLGITKELWTNAGRLKKCQKSMARIKFVLNERQREYEKLMASKQNPPSTTTTTQ
;
A
#
# COMPACT_ATOMS: atom_id res chain seq x y z
N MET A 1 -32.15 -41.57 16.38
CA MET A 1 -32.16 -40.69 15.19
C MET A 1 -31.80 -39.28 15.67
N SER A 2 -30.59 -38.86 15.36
CA SER A 2 -29.83 -37.81 16.05
C SER A 2 -30.04 -36.42 15.44
N LEU A 3 -30.19 -35.43 16.34
CA LEU A 3 -29.78 -34.03 16.25
C LEU A 3 -29.71 -33.35 14.86
N LEU A 4 -30.75 -32.57 14.54
CA LEU A 4 -30.67 -31.46 13.58
C LEU A 4 -31.39 -30.22 14.13
N GLN A 5 -30.69 -29.48 14.98
CA GLN A 5 -30.91 -28.04 15.15
C GLN A 5 -29.56 -27.34 15.09
N ARG A 6 -29.20 -26.86 13.89
CA ARG A 6 -28.14 -25.87 13.72
C ARG A 6 -28.80 -24.50 13.61
N LEU A 7 -28.91 -23.78 14.73
CA LEU A 7 -29.14 -22.34 14.73
C LEU A 7 -27.91 -21.66 14.10
N ALA A 8 -28.14 -20.95 12.99
CA ALA A 8 -27.18 -20.05 12.42
C ALA A 8 -26.97 -18.85 13.36
N ARG A 9 -25.80 -18.75 14.01
CA ARG A 9 -25.37 -17.52 14.67
C ARG A 9 -24.85 -16.56 13.61
N SER A 10 -25.74 -15.74 13.04
CA SER A 10 -25.34 -14.55 12.30
C SER A 10 -24.96 -13.47 13.32
N SER A 11 -23.66 -13.24 13.49
CA SER A 11 -23.15 -12.09 14.26
C SER A 11 -23.23 -10.86 13.36
N VAL A 12 -24.39 -10.20 13.39
CA VAL A 12 -24.57 -8.90 12.74
C VAL A 12 -23.99 -7.84 13.67
N ARG A 13 -22.75 -7.40 13.42
CA ARG A 13 -22.28 -6.13 13.99
C ARG A 13 -22.92 -5.01 13.19
N ALA A 14 -24.06 -4.54 13.66
CA ALA A 14 -24.65 -3.29 13.21
C ALA A 14 -23.83 -2.11 13.75
N PHE A 15 -23.28 -1.28 12.87
CA PHE A 15 -22.85 0.07 13.25
C PHE A 15 -24.07 0.97 13.11
N SER A 16 -24.59 1.43 14.24
CA SER A 16 -25.71 2.38 14.29
C SER A 16 -25.18 3.79 14.00
N THR A 17 -25.77 4.48 13.03
CA THR A 17 -25.63 5.94 12.87
C THR A 17 -26.95 6.58 13.29
N THR A 18 -27.09 6.90 14.58
CA THR A 18 -28.12 7.84 15.04
C THR A 18 -27.50 9.22 15.13
N THR A 19 -28.06 10.14 14.36
CA THR A 19 -27.86 11.58 14.47
C THR A 19 -28.51 12.08 15.76
N THR A 20 -27.70 12.54 16.72
CA THR A 20 -28.18 13.30 17.87
C THR A 20 -27.38 14.60 17.96
N THR A 21 -28.06 15.71 17.73
CA THR A 21 -27.63 17.07 18.03
C THR A 21 -27.59 17.27 19.55
N ALA A 22 -26.41 17.52 20.13
CA ALA A 22 -26.27 18.18 21.43
C ALA A 22 -24.87 18.79 21.53
N ALA A 23 -24.83 20.12 21.70
CA ALA A 23 -23.63 20.89 21.93
C ALA A 23 -22.96 20.47 23.24
N ASN A 24 -21.67 20.16 23.18
CA ASN A 24 -20.74 20.20 24.30
C ASN A 24 -19.37 20.59 23.74
N ASN A 25 -18.86 21.75 24.16
CA ASN A 25 -17.46 22.14 23.95
C ASN A 25 -16.56 21.19 24.73
N ALA A 26 -16.24 20.03 24.13
CA ALA A 26 -15.14 19.20 24.54
C ALA A 26 -13.94 19.58 23.68
N THR A 27 -12.99 20.31 24.27
CA THR A 27 -11.65 20.49 23.73
C THR A 27 -10.96 19.13 23.73
N THR A 28 -11.31 18.32 22.74
CA THR A 28 -10.67 17.04 22.50
C THR A 28 -9.32 17.39 21.89
N THR A 29 -8.24 17.30 22.67
CA THR A 29 -6.87 17.39 22.17
C THR A 29 -6.59 16.18 21.27
N THR A 30 -7.12 16.19 20.05
CA THR A 30 -7.03 15.11 19.07
C THR A 30 -5.71 15.18 18.30
N SER A 31 -4.60 14.83 18.93
CA SER A 31 -3.43 14.38 18.16
C SER A 31 -3.71 13.05 17.43
N SER A 32 -4.71 12.28 17.89
CA SER A 32 -5.06 10.93 17.42
C SER A 32 -6.06 10.86 16.24
N ALA A 33 -6.94 11.85 16.07
CA ALA A 33 -7.91 11.85 14.95
C ALA A 33 -7.24 11.88 13.56
N LYS A 34 -5.99 12.35 13.49
CA LYS A 34 -5.18 12.37 12.27
C LYS A 34 -4.73 10.97 11.82
N GLY A 35 -4.74 9.96 12.69
CA GLY A 35 -4.29 8.61 12.36
C GLY A 35 -5.28 7.87 11.48
N LEU A 36 -6.52 7.70 11.97
CA LEU A 36 -7.57 6.98 11.24
C LEU A 36 -8.02 7.72 9.98
N ALA A 37 -8.00 9.06 10.00
CA ALA A 37 -8.33 9.87 8.83
C ALA A 37 -7.44 9.56 7.61
N GLN A 38 -6.23 9.02 7.80
CA GLN A 38 -5.33 8.65 6.69
C GLN A 38 -5.82 7.46 5.85
N PHE A 39 -6.83 6.72 6.29
CA PHE A 39 -7.45 5.64 5.52
C PHE A 39 -8.52 6.13 4.54
N PHE A 40 -8.91 7.39 4.64
CA PHE A 40 -9.97 8.00 3.83
C PHE A 40 -9.40 9.16 3.01
N GLU A 41 -9.83 9.27 1.76
CA GLU A 41 -9.42 10.36 0.87
C GLU A 41 -10.48 11.47 0.99
N ASN A 42 -10.07 12.69 1.35
CA ASN A 42 -10.95 13.83 1.60
C ASN A 42 -12.05 13.62 2.66
N GLY A 43 -11.90 12.62 3.53
CA GLY A 43 -12.92 12.25 4.52
C GLY A 43 -14.08 11.43 3.95
N GLU A 44 -14.01 11.03 2.68
CA GLU A 44 -15.03 10.23 2.01
C GLU A 44 -14.64 8.74 1.96
N ALA A 45 -15.62 7.85 2.15
CA ALA A 45 -15.43 6.40 2.04
C ALA A 45 -15.21 5.95 0.57
N LEU A 46 -15.87 6.61 -0.38
CA LEU A 46 -15.78 6.36 -1.81
C LEU A 46 -15.73 7.68 -2.56
N PRO A 47 -14.54 8.29 -2.72
CA PRO A 47 -14.40 9.54 -3.44
C PRO A 47 -14.64 9.36 -4.94
N LYS A 48 -15.04 10.44 -5.60
CA LYS A 48 -15.15 10.49 -7.07
C LYS A 48 -13.79 10.19 -7.71
N GLN A 49 -13.81 9.50 -8.85
CA GLN A 49 -12.59 9.20 -9.59
C GLN A 49 -11.85 10.49 -9.98
N ILE A 50 -10.59 10.57 -9.59
CA ILE A 50 -9.65 11.60 -10.00
C ILE A 50 -8.70 11.00 -11.04
N TRP A 51 -8.28 11.80 -12.01
CA TRP A 51 -7.24 11.39 -12.95
C TRP A 51 -5.94 11.07 -12.19
N THR A 52 -5.42 9.85 -12.38
CA THR A 52 -4.19 9.41 -11.70
C THR A 52 -3.04 9.29 -12.68
N GLY A 53 -1.86 9.71 -12.24
CA GLY A 53 -0.63 9.63 -13.02
C GLY A 53 -0.16 8.19 -13.34
N ARG A 54 1.07 8.11 -13.83
CA ARG A 54 1.76 6.87 -14.22
C ARG A 54 2.43 6.19 -12.99
N ALA A 55 2.63 4.88 -13.07
CA ALA A 55 3.48 4.14 -12.13
C ALA A 55 4.99 4.40 -12.33
N TRP A 56 5.75 4.53 -11.22
CA TRP A 56 7.20 4.77 -11.18
C TRP A 56 8.01 3.82 -12.06
N LYS A 57 8.91 4.32 -12.91
CA LYS A 57 9.83 3.48 -13.72
C LYS A 57 10.98 2.96 -12.86
N ALA A 58 11.49 1.78 -13.21
CA ALA A 58 12.72 1.26 -12.59
C ALA A 58 13.92 2.20 -12.83
N SER A 59 14.03 2.78 -14.04
CA SER A 59 15.09 3.75 -14.36
C SER A 59 15.06 4.97 -13.44
N GLU A 60 13.88 5.52 -13.15
CA GLU A 60 13.70 6.66 -12.24
C GLU A 60 14.07 6.30 -10.79
N LEU A 61 13.71 5.09 -10.36
CA LEU A 61 13.99 4.60 -9.00
C LEU A 61 15.47 4.28 -8.76
N ARG A 62 16.23 3.91 -9.81
CA ARG A 62 17.68 3.67 -9.70
C ARG A 62 18.46 4.92 -9.32
N LEU A 63 17.96 6.10 -9.67
CA LEU A 63 18.60 7.39 -9.38
C LEU A 63 18.33 7.89 -7.95
N LYS A 64 17.54 7.18 -7.14
CA LYS A 64 17.14 7.61 -5.79
C LYS A 64 17.99 6.97 -4.70
N SER A 65 18.21 7.70 -3.61
CA SER A 65 18.90 7.19 -2.42
C SER A 65 18.09 6.07 -1.75
N PHE A 66 18.73 5.28 -0.88
CA PHE A 66 18.02 4.28 -0.09
C PHE A 66 16.94 4.92 0.81
N GLU A 67 17.26 6.05 1.44
CA GLU A 67 16.34 6.78 2.31
C GLU A 67 15.10 7.27 1.55
N ASP A 68 15.27 7.82 0.34
CA ASP A 68 14.15 8.25 -0.49
C ASP A 68 13.26 7.09 -0.93
N LEU A 69 13.86 5.95 -1.30
CA LEU A 69 13.10 4.74 -1.64
C LEU A 69 12.33 4.20 -0.43
N HIS A 70 12.91 4.29 0.76
CA HIS A 70 12.27 3.90 2.01
C HIS A 70 11.09 4.82 2.36
N LYS A 71 11.26 6.14 2.25
CA LYS A 71 10.16 7.11 2.41
C LYS A 71 9.06 6.89 1.37
N LEU A 72 9.43 6.71 0.10
CA LEU A 72 8.50 6.45 -0.99
C LEU A 72 7.70 5.16 -0.76
N TRP A 73 8.34 4.11 -0.23
CA TRP A 73 7.65 2.87 0.14
C TRP A 73 6.49 3.13 1.09
N TYR A 74 6.67 3.94 2.13
CA TYR A 74 5.60 4.27 3.08
C TYR A 74 4.52 5.18 2.48
N VAL A 75 4.89 6.08 1.56
CA VAL A 75 3.89 6.86 0.81
C VAL A 75 3.00 5.92 -0.01
N LEU A 76 3.58 4.99 -0.76
CA LEU A 76 2.83 4.00 -1.54
C LEU A 76 2.06 3.02 -0.65
N LEU A 77 2.58 2.69 0.54
CA LEU A 77 1.89 1.82 1.48
C LEU A 77 0.60 2.46 2.00
N LYS A 78 0.64 3.74 2.38
CA LYS A 78 -0.55 4.49 2.81
C LYS A 78 -1.59 4.56 1.70
N GLU A 79 -1.16 4.89 0.49
CA GLU A 79 -1.99 4.89 -0.71
C GLU A 79 -2.66 3.52 -0.94
N ARG A 80 -1.89 2.42 -0.88
CA ARG A 80 -2.43 1.07 -1.01
C ARG A 80 -3.48 0.75 0.06
N ASN A 81 -3.29 1.25 1.28
CA ASN A 81 -4.21 1.04 2.39
C ASN A 81 -5.51 1.82 2.19
N VAL A 82 -5.45 3.09 1.74
CA VAL A 82 -6.65 3.87 1.37
C VAL A 82 -7.47 3.14 0.29
N LEU A 83 -6.81 2.65 -0.75
CA LEU A 83 -7.47 1.91 -1.82
C LEU A 83 -8.06 0.57 -1.36
N ALA A 84 -7.50 -0.05 -0.32
CA ALA A 84 -8.05 -1.26 0.27
C ALA A 84 -9.35 -0.95 1.03
N THR A 85 -9.37 0.14 1.82
CA THR A 85 -10.59 0.62 2.49
C THR A 85 -11.69 0.92 1.48
N GLN A 86 -11.38 1.69 0.42
CA GLN A 86 -12.34 2.02 -0.64
C GLN A 86 -12.88 0.75 -1.34
N ARG A 87 -12.04 -0.26 -1.55
CA ARG A 87 -12.49 -1.52 -2.16
C ARG A 87 -13.51 -2.24 -1.28
N GLU A 88 -13.24 -2.33 0.02
CA GLU A 88 -14.17 -3.04 0.93
C GLU A 88 -15.48 -2.27 1.08
N GLU A 89 -15.42 -0.94 1.12
CA GLU A 89 -16.60 -0.07 1.09
C GLU A 89 -17.42 -0.24 -0.20
N ALA A 90 -16.76 -0.27 -1.37
CA ALA A 90 -17.42 -0.53 -2.64
C ALA A 90 -18.12 -1.91 -2.65
N LYS A 91 -17.45 -2.93 -2.12
CA LYS A 91 -18.01 -4.28 -1.98
C LYS A 91 -19.20 -4.30 -1.02
N ARG A 92 -19.14 -3.55 0.09
CA ARG A 92 -20.26 -3.42 1.04
C ARG A 92 -21.50 -2.81 0.38
N LEU A 93 -21.30 -1.85 -0.54
CA LEU A 93 -22.38 -1.22 -1.31
C LEU A 93 -22.82 -2.04 -2.53
N GLY A 94 -22.28 -3.24 -2.75
CA GLY A 94 -22.63 -4.09 -3.90
C GLY A 94 -22.04 -3.63 -5.24
N ILE A 95 -21.07 -2.70 -5.23
CA ILE A 95 -20.35 -2.27 -6.44
C ILE A 95 -19.41 -3.39 -6.85
N THR A 96 -19.59 -3.93 -8.05
CA THR A 96 -18.72 -4.99 -8.57
C THR A 96 -17.30 -4.46 -8.80
N LYS A 97 -16.33 -5.38 -8.79
CA LYS A 97 -14.90 -5.05 -9.00
C LYS A 97 -14.64 -4.36 -10.35
N GLU A 98 -15.46 -4.65 -11.35
CA GLU A 98 -15.37 -4.10 -12.70
C GLU A 98 -15.88 -2.65 -12.75
N LEU A 99 -16.89 -2.34 -11.95
CA LEU A 99 -17.43 -0.99 -11.76
C LEU A 99 -16.53 -0.13 -10.85
N TRP A 100 -15.71 -0.75 -10.00
CA TRP A 100 -14.81 -0.02 -9.12
C TRP A 100 -13.64 0.62 -9.89
N THR A 101 -13.81 1.90 -10.20
CA THR A 101 -12.94 2.72 -11.04
C THR A 101 -11.48 2.80 -10.55
N ASN A 102 -11.24 2.67 -9.24
CA ASN A 102 -9.89 2.78 -8.65
C ASN A 102 -9.04 1.51 -8.77
N ALA A 103 -9.53 0.45 -9.44
CA ALA A 103 -8.75 -0.77 -9.68
C ALA A 103 -7.43 -0.53 -10.42
N GLY A 104 -7.41 0.41 -11.37
CA GLY A 104 -6.20 0.79 -12.10
C GLY A 104 -5.16 1.49 -11.22
N ARG A 105 -5.62 2.36 -10.30
CA ARG A 105 -4.76 3.08 -9.34
C ARG A 105 -4.02 2.10 -8.43
N LEU A 106 -4.72 1.07 -7.94
CA LEU A 106 -4.09 0.02 -7.13
C LEU A 106 -3.01 -0.74 -7.91
N LYS A 107 -3.28 -1.14 -9.15
CA LYS A 107 -2.29 -1.83 -9.99
C LYS A 107 -1.04 -0.98 -10.21
N LYS A 108 -1.20 0.33 -10.45
CA LYS A 108 -0.08 1.28 -10.58
C LYS A 108 0.75 1.38 -9.29
N CYS A 109 0.08 1.44 -8.14
CA CYS A 109 0.74 1.46 -6.83
C CYS A 109 1.55 0.17 -6.59
N GLN A 110 0.92 -1.00 -6.76
CA GLN A 110 1.58 -2.30 -6.62
C GLN A 110 2.77 -2.46 -7.56
N LYS A 111 2.64 -2.00 -8.82
CA LYS A 111 3.73 -2.03 -9.80
C LYS A 111 4.92 -1.16 -9.36
N SER A 112 4.65 0.00 -8.78
CA SER A 112 5.69 0.88 -8.25
C SER A 112 6.40 0.23 -7.06
N MET A 113 5.65 -0.37 -6.12
CA MET A 113 6.22 -1.10 -4.98
C MET A 113 7.08 -2.29 -5.42
N ALA A 114 6.62 -3.07 -6.40
CA ALA A 114 7.39 -4.19 -6.94
C ALA A 114 8.72 -3.74 -7.55
N ARG A 115 8.73 -2.60 -8.24
CA ARG A 115 9.95 -2.02 -8.83
C ARG A 115 10.92 -1.50 -7.76
N ILE A 116 10.44 -0.96 -6.64
CA ILE A 116 11.31 -0.60 -5.51
C ILE A 116 12.06 -1.83 -5.00
N LYS A 117 11.33 -2.93 -4.72
CA LYS A 117 11.95 -4.19 -4.28
C LYS A 117 12.96 -4.72 -5.31
N PHE A 118 12.62 -4.63 -6.59
CA PHE A 118 13.49 -5.05 -7.67
C PHE A 118 14.81 -4.27 -7.69
N VAL A 119 14.76 -2.93 -7.60
CA VAL A 119 15.96 -2.07 -7.60
C VAL A 119 16.82 -2.32 -6.36
N LEU A 120 16.21 -2.52 -5.18
CA LEU A 120 16.96 -2.85 -3.96
C LEU A 120 17.69 -4.19 -4.09
N ASN A 121 17.02 -5.20 -4.63
CA ASN A 121 17.62 -6.51 -4.89
C ASN A 121 18.73 -6.44 -5.96
N GLU A 122 18.55 -5.62 -7.00
CA GLU A 122 19.59 -5.35 -8.01
C GLU A 122 20.85 -4.80 -7.35
N ARG A 123 20.72 -3.76 -6.51
CA ARG A 123 21.84 -3.14 -5.78
C ARG A 123 22.56 -4.12 -4.86
N GLN A 124 21.81 -4.95 -4.14
CA GLN A 124 22.36 -5.95 -3.24
C GLN A 124 23.24 -6.95 -4.00
N ARG A 125 22.75 -7.49 -5.13
CA ARG A 125 23.52 -8.43 -5.95
C ARG A 125 24.80 -7.83 -6.49
N GLU A 126 24.79 -6.57 -6.94
CA GLU A 126 26.01 -5.91 -7.43
C GLU A 126 27.02 -5.68 -6.29
N TYR A 127 26.55 -5.32 -5.10
CA TYR A 127 27.40 -5.20 -3.92
C TYR A 127 28.07 -6.54 -3.56
N GLU A 128 27.31 -7.63 -3.52
CA GLU A 128 27.81 -8.98 -3.24
C GLU A 128 28.88 -9.42 -4.26
N LYS A 129 28.63 -9.19 -5.55
CA LYS A 129 29.60 -9.47 -6.62
C LYS A 129 30.91 -8.71 -6.41
N LEU A 130 30.83 -7.42 -6.09
CA LEU A 130 32.01 -6.57 -5.85
C LEU A 130 32.79 -7.02 -4.61
N MET A 131 32.11 -7.46 -3.56
CA MET A 131 32.77 -7.99 -2.36
C MET A 131 33.46 -9.33 -2.64
N ALA A 132 32.80 -10.23 -3.37
CA ALA A 132 33.38 -11.50 -3.80
C ALA A 132 34.63 -11.32 -4.68
N SER A 133 34.61 -10.36 -5.62
CA SER A 133 35.78 -10.08 -6.48
C SER A 133 36.97 -9.47 -5.72
N LYS A 134 36.72 -8.73 -4.62
CA LYS A 134 37.79 -8.21 -3.77
C LYS A 134 38.43 -9.31 -2.92
N GLN A 135 37.64 -10.30 -2.51
CA GLN A 135 38.10 -11.41 -1.68
C GLN A 135 38.88 -12.45 -2.48
N ASN A 136 38.54 -12.64 -3.76
CA ASN A 136 39.28 -13.46 -4.71
C ASN A 136 39.82 -12.55 -5.83
N PRO A 137 40.94 -11.84 -5.60
CA PRO A 137 41.53 -11.03 -6.66
C PRO A 137 41.84 -11.94 -7.85
N PRO A 138 41.51 -11.52 -9.08
CA PRO A 138 41.81 -12.33 -10.26
C PRO A 138 43.32 -12.60 -10.28
N SER A 139 43.69 -13.88 -10.38
CA SER A 139 45.08 -14.27 -10.64
C SER A 139 45.50 -13.53 -11.90
N THR A 140 46.52 -12.68 -11.79
CA THR A 140 47.09 -11.94 -12.91
C THR A 140 47.48 -12.95 -13.97
N THR A 141 46.69 -13.05 -15.05
CA THR A 141 47.09 -13.81 -16.22
C THR A 141 48.25 -13.06 -16.84
N THR A 142 49.46 -13.50 -16.54
CA THR A 142 50.67 -13.17 -17.28
C THR A 142 50.45 -13.65 -18.71
N THR A 143 49.94 -12.76 -19.57
CA THR A 143 50.05 -12.91 -21.01
C THR A 143 51.51 -12.63 -21.37
N THR A 144 52.33 -13.67 -21.27
CA THR A 144 53.66 -13.70 -21.89
C THR A 144 53.44 -13.68 -23.41
N GLN A 145 53.84 -12.58 -24.04
CA GLN A 145 54.02 -12.49 -25.49
C GLN A 145 55.22 -13.33 -25.92
#